data_AF-A0A9E5Y7H3-F1
#
_entry.id   AF-A0A9E5Y7H3-F1
#
_cell.length_a   1.000
_cell.length_b   1.000
_cell.length_c   1.000
_cell.angle_alpha   90.00
_cell.angle_beta   90.00
_cell.angle_gamma   90.00
#
_symmetry.space_group_name_H-M   'P 1'
#
loop_
_entity.id
_entity.type
_entity.pdbx_description
1 polymer ?
#
loop_
_entity_poly.entity_id
_entity_poly.type
_entity_poly.pdbx_seq_one_letter_code
_entity_poly.pdbx_strand_id
1 'polypeptide(L)'
;MARVQVEFINTCPCCEEHVINIKKAAARYGDEVVVKIYHAGKDFDYIKKYGAVSKGTMIINGRKKLDNLSRSIIEKAIEEAVRG
;
A
#
# COMPACT_ATOMS: atom_id res chain seq x y z
N MET A 1 1.56 -12.21 -16.84
CA MET A 1 1.14 -10.84 -16.46
C MET A 1 1.56 -10.60 -15.02
N ALA A 2 2.45 -9.64 -14.78
CA ALA A 2 2.91 -9.35 -13.43
C ALA A 2 1.80 -8.56 -12.71
N ARG A 3 1.07 -9.24 -11.81
CA ARG A 3 0.07 -8.56 -10.97
C ARG A 3 0.79 -7.62 -10.03
N VAL A 4 0.37 -6.36 -9.99
CA VAL A 4 0.93 -5.33 -9.12
C VAL A 4 0.53 -5.66 -7.68
N GLN A 5 1.50 -5.82 -6.79
CA GLN A 5 1.23 -5.96 -5.36
C GLN A 5 1.37 -4.63 -4.65
N VAL A 6 0.29 -4.14 -4.07
CA VAL A 6 0.25 -2.94 -3.26
C VAL A 6 0.07 -3.35 -1.80
N GLU A 7 1.13 -3.22 -1.03
CA GLU A 7 1.14 -3.46 0.40
C GLU A 7 1.02 -2.13 1.15
N PHE A 8 0.21 -2.06 2.19
CA PHE A 8 0.02 -0.87 2.99
C PHE A 8 0.18 -1.21 4.46
N ILE A 9 1.13 -0.58 5.13
CA ILE A 9 1.35 -0.73 6.55
C ILE A 9 0.69 0.44 7.26
N ASN A 10 -0.42 0.16 7.94
CA ASN A 10 -1.12 1.11 8.75
C ASN A 10 -0.57 1.15 10.17
N THR A 11 0.06 2.27 10.54
CA THR A 11 0.60 2.49 11.90
C THR A 11 -0.28 3.42 12.75
N CYS A 12 -1.33 4.00 12.19
CA CYS A 12 -2.19 4.96 12.88
C CYS A 12 -3.67 4.57 12.73
N PRO A 13 -4.45 4.54 13.83
CA PRO A 13 -5.88 4.23 13.75
C PRO A 13 -6.67 5.19 12.83
N CYS A 14 -6.13 6.38 12.53
CA CYS A 14 -6.78 7.39 11.70
C CYS A 14 -6.67 7.14 10.17
N CYS A 15 -5.87 6.17 9.72
CA CYS A 15 -5.59 5.97 8.29
C CYS A 15 -6.62 5.10 7.53
N GLU A 16 -7.83 4.88 8.10
CA GLU A 16 -8.90 4.14 7.42
C GLU A 16 -9.29 4.78 6.07
N GLU A 17 -9.24 6.11 5.97
CA GLU A 17 -9.52 6.81 4.72
C GLU A 17 -8.53 6.43 3.61
N HIS A 18 -7.24 6.30 3.93
CA HIS A 18 -6.22 5.87 2.96
C HIS A 18 -6.47 4.45 2.49
N VAL A 19 -6.84 3.55 3.41
CA VAL A 19 -7.20 2.18 3.09
C VAL A 19 -8.37 2.12 2.11
N ILE A 20 -9.42 2.91 2.36
CA ILE A 20 -10.60 2.98 1.49
C ILE A 20 -10.21 3.51 0.11
N ASN A 21 -9.39 4.55 0.05
CA ASN A 21 -8.93 5.13 -1.20
C ASN A 21 -8.05 4.15 -2.00
N ILE A 22 -7.13 3.43 -1.35
CA ILE A 22 -6.30 2.40 -2.00
C ILE A 22 -7.17 1.29 -2.57
N LYS A 23 -8.13 0.78 -1.80
CA LYS A 23 -9.05 -0.26 -2.27
C LYS A 23 -9.89 0.22 -3.45
N LYS A 24 -10.43 1.44 -3.41
CA LYS A 24 -11.18 2.04 -4.52
C LYS A 24 -10.32 2.22 -5.76
N ALA A 25 -9.10 2.70 -5.61
CA ALA A 25 -8.17 2.90 -6.72
C ALA A 25 -7.80 1.55 -7.34
N ALA A 26 -7.43 0.55 -6.53
CA ALA A 26 -7.10 -0.80 -7.01
C ALA A 26 -8.29 -1.50 -7.65
N ALA A 27 -9.51 -1.32 -7.13
CA ALA A 27 -10.73 -1.91 -7.70
C ALA A 27 -10.98 -1.48 -9.16
N ARG A 28 -10.47 -0.32 -9.58
CA ARG A 28 -10.53 0.13 -10.99
C ARG A 28 -9.70 -0.74 -11.92
N TYR A 29 -8.67 -1.40 -11.41
CA TYR A 29 -7.74 -2.25 -12.14
C TYR A 29 -8.04 -3.75 -11.95
N GLY A 30 -9.06 -4.10 -11.15
CA GLY A 30 -9.50 -5.49 -10.96
C GLY A 30 -8.38 -6.43 -10.53
N ASP A 31 -8.22 -7.54 -11.26
CA ASP A 31 -7.21 -8.58 -11.00
C ASP A 31 -5.76 -8.18 -11.30
N GLU A 32 -5.54 -6.99 -11.86
CA GLU A 32 -4.20 -6.48 -12.14
C GLU A 32 -3.50 -5.96 -10.88
N VAL A 33 -4.28 -5.55 -9.86
CA VAL A 33 -3.75 -4.96 -8.62
C VAL A 33 -4.21 -5.73 -7.38
N VAL A 34 -3.27 -6.27 -6.63
CA VAL A 34 -3.49 -6.98 -5.37
C VAL A 34 -3.16 -6.06 -4.20
N VAL A 35 -4.15 -5.69 -3.41
CA VAL A 35 -3.96 -4.86 -2.21
C VAL A 35 -3.84 -5.73 -0.96
N LYS A 36 -2.77 -5.54 -0.19
CA LYS A 36 -2.58 -6.10 1.15
C LYS A 36 -2.45 -4.98 2.16
N ILE A 37 -3.15 -5.09 3.28
CA ILE A 37 -3.10 -4.11 4.35
C ILE A 37 -2.61 -4.82 5.59
N TYR A 38 -1.56 -4.29 6.19
CA TYR A 38 -0.99 -4.72 7.44
C TYR A 38 -1.28 -3.67 8.50
N HIS A 39 -1.62 -4.09 9.71
CA HIS A 39 -1.82 -3.17 10.83
C HIS A 39 -0.68 -3.30 11.83
N ALA A 40 0.02 -2.20 12.11
CA ALA A 40 1.04 -2.17 13.13
C ALA A 40 0.46 -2.55 14.49
N GLY A 41 1.14 -3.47 15.18
CA GLY A 41 0.68 -4.02 16.46
C GLY A 41 -0.27 -5.22 16.32
N LYS A 42 -0.81 -5.52 15.13
CA LYS A 42 -1.51 -6.79 14.83
C LYS A 42 -0.67 -7.68 13.92
N ASP A 43 -0.19 -7.11 12.83
CA ASP A 43 0.66 -7.75 11.84
C ASP A 43 2.10 -7.37 12.11
N PHE A 44 2.97 -8.38 12.29
CA PHE A 44 4.41 -8.18 12.47
C PHE A 44 5.23 -8.70 11.27
N ASP A 45 4.55 -9.29 10.28
CA ASP A 45 5.18 -9.86 9.08
C ASP A 45 5.95 -8.81 8.27
N TYR A 46 5.36 -7.61 8.15
CA TYR A 46 6.00 -6.50 7.46
C TYR A 46 7.30 -6.05 8.16
N ILE A 47 7.41 -6.18 9.48
CA ILE A 47 8.60 -5.73 10.24
C ILE A 47 9.80 -6.58 9.87
N LYS A 48 9.62 -7.89 9.66
CA LYS A 48 10.70 -8.79 9.24
C LYS A 48 11.17 -8.49 7.82
N LYS A 49 10.26 -8.08 6.94
CA LYS A 49 10.58 -7.75 5.53
C LYS A 49 11.16 -6.34 5.36
N TYR A 50 10.61 -5.39 6.09
CA TYR A 50 10.76 -3.96 5.81
C TYR A 50 11.33 -3.16 6.98
N GLY A 51 11.45 -3.74 8.17
CA GLY A 51 11.91 -3.07 9.39
C GLY A 51 10.81 -2.34 10.15
N ALA A 52 11.19 -1.68 11.25
CA ALA A 52 10.29 -0.86 12.03
C ALA A 52 9.85 0.37 11.21
N VAL A 53 8.55 0.53 11.00
CA VAL A 53 7.97 1.73 10.41
C VAL A 53 7.21 2.51 11.49
N SER A 54 7.55 3.78 11.64
CA SER A 54 6.95 4.66 12.64
C SER A 54 5.74 5.44 12.11
N LYS A 55 5.55 5.46 10.79
CA LYS A 55 4.46 6.14 10.08
C LYS A 55 3.88 5.22 9.00
N GLY A 56 2.67 5.53 8.53
CA GLY A 56 2.01 4.72 7.51
C GLY A 56 2.93 4.60 6.30
N THR A 57 3.15 3.38 5.81
CA THR A 57 4.09 3.13 4.73
C THR A 57 3.44 2.22 3.69
N MET A 58 3.44 2.65 2.44
CA MET A 58 2.96 1.86 1.30
C MET A 58 4.16 1.26 0.58
N ILE A 59 4.05 0.01 0.14
CA ILE A 59 5.06 -0.71 -0.60
C ILE A 59 4.44 -1.25 -1.88
N ILE A 60 5.06 -1.00 -3.01
CA ILE A 60 4.62 -1.48 -4.32
C ILE A 60 5.61 -2.51 -4.83
N ASN A 61 5.10 -3.68 -5.20
CA ASN A 61 5.83 -4.83 -5.71
C ASN A 61 7.01 -5.26 -4.81
N GLY A 62 6.94 -4.94 -3.51
CA GLY A 62 8.04 -5.16 -2.56
C GLY A 62 9.32 -4.37 -2.84
N ARG A 63 9.28 -3.42 -3.78
CA ARG A 63 10.46 -2.68 -4.25
C ARG A 63 10.37 -1.19 -3.96
N LYS A 64 9.21 -0.57 -4.20
CA LYS A 64 9.02 0.89 -4.05
C LYS A 64 8.32 1.16 -2.72
N LYS A 65 9.06 1.70 -1.75
CA LYS A 65 8.51 2.17 -0.47
C LYS A 65 8.13 3.64 -0.56
N LEU A 66 6.96 3.98 -0.03
CA LEU A 66 6.40 5.31 0.05
C LEU A 66 5.96 5.55 1.48
N ASP A 67 6.61 6.50 2.15
CA ASP A 67 6.25 6.91 3.50
C ASP A 67 5.22 8.05 3.54
N ASN A 68 4.92 8.65 2.38
CA ASN A 68 3.97 9.74 2.25
C ASN A 68 2.70 9.25 1.55
N LEU A 69 1.59 9.25 2.28
CA LEU A 69 0.36 8.59 1.88
C LEU A 69 -0.75 9.61 1.67
N SER A 70 -0.59 10.47 0.67
CA SER A 70 -1.67 11.36 0.24
C SER A 70 -2.50 10.67 -0.84
N ARG A 71 -3.78 11.03 -0.95
CA ARG A 71 -4.68 10.52 -2.00
C ARG A 71 -4.04 10.58 -3.40
N SER A 72 -3.44 11.72 -3.76
CA SER A 72 -2.76 11.90 -5.04
C SER A 72 -1.53 11.00 -5.21
N ILE A 73 -0.78 10.73 -4.13
CA ILE A 73 0.39 9.84 -4.18
C ILE A 73 -0.06 8.40 -4.37
N ILE A 74 -1.10 7.96 -3.65
CA ILE A 74 -1.67 6.62 -3.77
C ILE A 74 -2.15 6.36 -5.20
N GLU A 75 -2.94 7.27 -5.76
CA GLU A 75 -3.45 7.14 -7.14
C GLU A 75 -2.30 7.07 -8.14
N LYS A 76 -1.34 7.99 -8.03
CA LYS A 76 -0.17 8.03 -8.92
C LYS A 76 0.71 6.78 -8.77
N ALA A 77 0.92 6.31 -7.55
CA ALA A 77 1.68 5.11 -7.23
C ALA A 77 1.08 3.86 -7.87
N ILE A 78 -0.24 3.69 -7.75
CA ILE A 78 -0.95 2.56 -8.37
C ILE A 78 -0.91 2.67 -9.89
N GLU A 79 -1.14 3.86 -10.45
CA GLU A 79 -1.09 4.08 -11.90
C GLU A 79 0.31 3.79 -12.46
N GLU A 80 1.37 4.32 -11.84
CA GLU A 80 2.76 4.04 -12.22
C GLU A 80 3.06 2.54 -12.17
N ALA A 81 2.54 1.84 -11.18
CA ALA A 81 2.79 0.43 -11.00
C ALA A 81 2.08 -0.45 -12.04
N VAL A 82 0.90 -0.03 -12.49
CA VAL A 82 0.14 -0.71 -13.55
C VAL A 82 0.70 -0.39 -14.93
N ARG A 83 1.19 0.84 -15.15
CA ARG A 83 1.76 1.28 -16.44
C ARG A 83 3.22 0.87 -16.65
N GLY A 84 3.96 0.58 -15.58
CA GLY A 84 5.38 0.21 -15.60
C GLY A 84 5.62 -1.27 -15.87
#